data_AF-A0A931NWW6-F1
#
_entry.id   AF-A0A931NWW6-F1
#
_cell.length_a   1.000
_cell.length_b   1.000
_cell.length_c   1.000
_cell.angle_alpha   90.00
_cell.angle_beta   90.00
_cell.angle_gamma   90.00
#
_symmetry.space_group_name_H-M   'P 1'
#
loop_
_entity.id
_entity.type
_entity.pdbx_description
1 polymer ?
#
loop_
_entity_poly.entity_id
_entity_poly.type
_entity_poly.pdbx_seq_one_letter_code
_entity_poly.pdbx_strand_id
1 'polypeptide(L)'
;MTLRLARETDAAPASGAIRDVGLENRMAAMAADDVRAAFAAMVATSLEGGRAAILRPRARRALMSEGVKLGLRPFDTSLVIAIVQDAARRGEGVRTTPVQGRLGMVGAPNESERIWPILLGVFVGIALLAILILLVEAG
;
A
#
# COMPACT_ATOMS: atom_id res chain seq x y z
N MET A 1 -37.22 -18.81 -38.61
CA MET A 1 -36.91 -18.24 -37.29
C MET A 1 -35.40 -18.15 -37.17
N THR A 2 -34.83 -17.01 -37.58
CA THR A 2 -33.40 -16.78 -37.75
C THR A 2 -32.85 -16.06 -36.53
N LEU A 3 -32.00 -16.73 -35.76
CA LEU A 3 -31.24 -16.13 -34.66
C LEU A 3 -30.15 -15.23 -35.25
N ARG A 4 -30.42 -13.93 -35.25
CA ARG A 4 -29.48 -12.86 -35.58
C ARG A 4 -28.66 -12.58 -34.30
N LEU A 5 -27.44 -13.10 -34.25
CA LEU A 5 -26.45 -12.71 -33.24
C LEU A 5 -26.17 -11.22 -33.39
N ALA A 6 -26.64 -10.43 -32.42
CA ALA A 6 -26.18 -9.07 -32.21
C ALA A 6 -24.70 -9.16 -31.84
N ARG A 7 -23.83 -8.81 -32.80
CA ARG A 7 -22.43 -8.56 -32.54
C ARG A 7 -22.36 -7.23 -31.80
N GLU A 8 -22.49 -7.33 -30.49
CA GLU A 8 -22.19 -6.27 -29.54
C GLU A 8 -20.77 -5.80 -29.87
N THR A 9 -20.67 -4.53 -30.23
CA THR A 9 -19.41 -3.85 -30.49
C THR A 9 -18.58 -3.89 -29.21
N ASP A 10 -17.71 -4.90 -29.10
CA ASP A 10 -16.54 -4.86 -28.23
C ASP A 10 -15.70 -3.67 -28.66
N ALA A 11 -15.96 -2.51 -28.04
CA ALA A 11 -15.06 -1.39 -28.05
C ALA A 11 -13.78 -1.84 -27.35
N ALA A 12 -12.81 -2.27 -28.15
CA ALA A 12 -11.47 -2.60 -27.66
C ALA A 12 -10.99 -1.42 -26.79
N PRO A 13 -10.60 -1.64 -25.52
CA PRO A 13 -10.12 -0.56 -24.66
C PRO A 13 -8.95 0.12 -25.38
N ALA A 14 -9.07 1.44 -25.57
CA ALA A 14 -8.14 2.24 -26.35
C ALA A 14 -6.70 1.97 -25.90
N SER A 15 -5.86 1.52 -26.84
CA SER A 15 -4.49 1.07 -26.58
C SER A 15 -3.59 2.11 -25.89
N GLY A 16 -4.01 3.38 -25.81
CA GLY A 16 -3.38 4.43 -25.01
C GLY A 16 -3.59 4.26 -23.50
N ALA A 17 -4.84 3.99 -23.06
CA ALA A 17 -5.17 3.86 -21.64
C ALA A 17 -4.39 2.73 -20.95
N ILE A 18 -4.17 1.60 -21.65
CA ILE A 18 -3.36 0.48 -21.14
C ILE A 18 -1.89 0.88 -20.95
N ARG A 19 -1.34 1.70 -21.87
CA ARG A 19 0.06 2.15 -21.78
C ARG A 19 0.25 3.16 -20.65
N ASP A 20 -0.72 4.04 -20.45
CA ASP A 20 -0.70 5.06 -19.39
C ASP A 20 -0.79 4.40 -18.02
N VAL A 21 -1.75 3.48 -17.82
CA VAL A 21 -1.85 2.67 -16.59
C VAL A 21 -0.58 1.85 -16.35
N GLY A 22 0.02 1.29 -17.40
CA GLY A 22 1.28 0.55 -17.30
C GLY A 22 2.47 1.44 -16.88
N LEU A 23 2.49 2.70 -17.30
CA LEU A 23 3.52 3.66 -16.91
C LEU A 23 3.33 4.13 -15.47
N GLU A 24 2.09 4.43 -15.09
CA GLU A 24 1.73 4.80 -13.72
C GLU A 24 2.02 3.67 -12.72
N ASN A 25 1.65 2.42 -13.05
CA ASN A 25 1.96 1.25 -12.22
C ASN A 25 3.47 1.04 -12.03
N ARG A 26 4.28 1.29 -13.07
CA ARG A 26 5.75 1.20 -12.97
C ARG A 26 6.31 2.31 -12.07
N MET A 27 5.82 3.53 -12.20
CA MET A 27 6.24 4.65 -11.34
C MET A 27 5.88 4.39 -9.87
N ALA A 28 4.66 3.90 -9.62
CA ALA A 28 4.21 3.50 -8.29
C ALA A 28 5.06 2.35 -7.71
N ALA A 29 5.43 1.38 -8.54
CA ALA A 29 6.32 0.28 -8.12
C ALA A 29 7.73 0.77 -7.76
N MET A 30 8.31 1.71 -8.52
CA MET A 30 9.62 2.27 -8.19
C MET A 30 9.60 3.05 -6.86
N ALA A 31 8.57 3.86 -6.63
CA ALA A 31 8.40 4.56 -5.36
C ALA A 31 8.19 3.58 -4.19
N ALA A 32 7.49 2.47 -4.43
CA ALA A 32 7.31 1.42 -3.43
C ALA A 32 8.62 0.74 -3.02
N ASP A 33 9.51 0.48 -3.98
CA ASP A 33 10.80 -0.16 -3.73
C ASP A 33 11.69 0.71 -2.83
N ASP A 34 11.72 2.03 -3.06
CA ASP A 34 12.50 2.97 -2.24
C ASP A 34 12.01 2.98 -0.78
N VAL A 35 10.68 2.99 -0.58
CA VAL A 35 10.08 2.95 0.75
C VAL A 35 10.40 1.65 1.49
N ARG A 36 10.29 0.50 0.80
CA ARG A 36 10.59 -0.80 1.40
C ARG A 36 12.07 -0.95 1.74
N ALA A 37 12.96 -0.48 0.88
CA ALA A 37 14.39 -0.51 1.12
C ALA A 37 14.78 0.34 2.34
N ALA A 38 14.22 1.55 2.45
CA ALA A 38 14.42 2.43 3.61
C ALA A 38 13.89 1.78 4.89
N PHE A 39 12.66 1.25 4.86
CA PHE A 39 12.06 0.57 6.01
C PHE A 39 12.85 -0.68 6.41
N ALA A 40 13.29 -1.50 5.46
CA ALA A 40 14.10 -2.68 5.71
C ALA A 40 15.43 -2.35 6.41
N ALA A 41 16.06 -1.24 6.06
CA ALA A 41 17.26 -0.75 6.75
C ALA A 41 16.97 -0.38 8.21
N MET A 42 15.83 0.27 8.50
CA MET A 42 15.41 0.58 9.88
C MET A 42 15.10 -0.68 10.69
N VAL A 43 14.49 -1.70 10.07
CA VAL A 43 14.28 -2.99 10.74
C VAL A 43 15.62 -3.62 11.10
N ALA A 44 16.57 -3.64 10.17
CA ALA A 44 17.88 -4.26 10.38
C ALA A 44 18.64 -3.66 11.56
N THR A 45 18.59 -2.33 11.74
CA THR A 45 19.23 -1.65 12.88
C THR A 45 18.52 -1.89 14.21
N SER A 46 17.25 -2.31 14.16
CA SER A 46 16.43 -2.60 15.34
C SER A 46 16.50 -4.06 15.79
N LEU A 47 17.15 -4.94 15.02
CA LEU A 47 17.33 -6.34 15.39
C LEU A 47 18.48 -6.51 16.37
N GLU A 48 18.26 -7.37 17.37
CA GLU A 48 19.24 -7.75 18.38
C GLU A 48 19.63 -9.23 18.24
N GLY A 49 20.76 -9.61 18.85
CA GLY A 49 21.19 -11.01 18.92
C GLY A 49 21.76 -11.58 17.61
N GLY A 50 22.14 -10.72 16.65
CA GLY A 50 22.75 -11.12 15.38
C GLY A 50 21.88 -12.11 14.61
N ARG A 51 22.35 -13.35 14.44
CA ARG A 51 21.61 -14.44 13.77
C ARG A 51 20.34 -14.88 14.49
N ALA A 52 20.16 -14.57 15.78
CA ALA A 52 18.90 -14.83 16.45
C ALA A 52 17.76 -13.93 15.91
N ALA A 53 18.11 -12.80 15.29
CA ALA A 53 17.19 -11.83 14.70
C ALA A 53 16.03 -11.45 15.65
N ILE A 54 16.39 -11.16 16.90
CA ILE A 54 15.42 -10.90 17.96
C ILE A 54 14.89 -9.48 17.79
N LEU A 55 13.57 -9.37 17.69
CA LEU A 55 12.87 -8.09 17.69
C LEU A 55 12.02 -7.99 18.95
N ARG A 56 12.38 -7.08 19.86
CA ARG A 56 11.65 -6.89 21.12
C ARG A 56 10.22 -6.41 20.87
N PRO A 57 9.22 -6.76 21.71
CA PRO A 57 7.83 -6.35 21.52
C PRO A 57 7.61 -4.83 21.42
N ARG A 58 8.39 -4.03 22.17
CA ARG A 58 8.34 -2.56 22.09
C ARG A 58 8.86 -2.05 20.74
N ALA A 59 9.99 -2.57 20.28
CA ALA A 59 10.58 -2.23 18.98
C ALA A 59 9.66 -2.64 17.83
N ARG A 60 9.04 -3.83 17.91
CA ARG A 60 8.05 -4.28 16.92
C ARG A 60 6.88 -3.32 16.78
N ARG A 61 6.30 -2.86 17.90
CA ARG A 61 5.20 -1.87 17.87
C ARG A 61 5.62 -0.53 17.28
N ALA A 62 6.83 -0.07 17.59
CA ALA A 62 7.38 1.16 17.01
C ALA A 62 7.57 1.03 15.50
N LEU A 63 8.23 -0.04 15.03
CA LEU A 63 8.42 -0.30 13.60
C LEU A 63 7.11 -0.44 12.83
N MET A 64 6.10 -1.07 13.43
CA MET A 64 4.77 -1.14 12.82
C MET A 64 4.16 0.26 12.60
N SER A 65 4.31 1.16 13.57
CA SER A 65 3.85 2.55 13.44
C SER A 65 4.65 3.32 12.39
N GLU A 66 5.98 3.19 12.39
CA GLU A 66 6.83 3.87 11.41
C GLU A 66 6.60 3.39 9.97
N GLY A 67 6.40 2.08 9.75
CA GLY A 67 6.07 1.55 8.43
C GLY A 67 4.76 2.14 7.87
N VAL A 68 3.74 2.26 8.72
CA VAL A 68 2.46 2.88 8.35
C VAL A 68 2.62 4.37 8.04
N LYS A 69 3.44 5.10 8.81
CA LYS A 69 3.75 6.52 8.52
C LYS A 69 4.49 6.70 7.20
N LEU A 70 5.29 5.73 6.79
CA LEU A 70 5.96 5.69 5.48
C LEU A 70 5.03 5.28 4.34
N GLY A 71 3.75 5.00 4.61
CA GLY A 71 2.76 4.63 3.61
C GLY A 71 2.67 3.13 3.33
N LEU A 72 3.39 2.28 4.07
CA LEU A 72 3.24 0.84 3.97
C LEU A 72 1.95 0.40 4.67
N ARG A 73 1.25 -0.58 4.10
CA ARG A 73 0.11 -1.19 4.78
C ARG A 73 0.61 -1.97 6.01
N PRO A 74 -0.22 -2.16 7.04
CA PRO A 74 0.17 -2.95 8.22
C PRO A 74 0.66 -4.37 7.87
N PHE A 75 0.04 -4.99 6.86
CA PHE A 75 0.45 -6.29 6.36
C PHE A 75 1.83 -6.25 5.69
N ASP A 76 2.06 -5.31 4.77
CA ASP A 76 3.34 -5.16 4.07
C ASP A 76 4.48 -4.82 5.04
N THR A 77 4.21 -3.97 6.03
CA THR A 77 5.14 -3.67 7.13
C THR A 77 5.55 -4.96 7.87
N SER A 78 4.59 -5.84 8.16
CA SER A 78 4.88 -7.13 8.80
C SER A 78 5.70 -8.06 7.90
N LEU A 79 5.44 -8.06 6.60
CA LEU A 79 6.20 -8.85 5.62
C LEU A 79 7.65 -8.38 5.52
N VAL A 80 7.90 -7.08 5.42
CA VAL A 80 9.27 -6.54 5.38
C VAL A 80 10.02 -6.91 6.66
N ILE A 81 9.38 -6.81 7.83
CA ILE A 81 9.99 -7.25 9.10
C ILE A 81 10.39 -8.73 9.03
N ALA A 82 9.48 -9.60 8.55
CA ALA A 82 9.74 -11.02 8.45
C ALA A 82 10.89 -11.35 7.48
N ILE A 83 10.94 -10.69 6.32
CA ILE A 83 12.01 -10.86 5.32
C ILE A 83 13.36 -10.48 5.92
N VAL A 84 13.44 -9.34 6.61
CA VAL A 84 14.70 -8.88 7.22
C VAL A 84 15.13 -9.78 8.38
N GLN A 85 14.20 -10.28 9.19
CA GLN A 85 14.50 -11.23 10.25
C GLN A 85 15.00 -12.57 9.70
N ASP A 86 14.36 -13.09 8.65
CA ASP A 86 14.76 -14.31 7.97
C ASP A 86 16.14 -14.18 7.32
N ALA A 87 16.41 -13.04 6.66
CA ALA A 87 17.74 -12.70 6.15
C ALA A 87 18.79 -12.68 7.27
N ALA A 88 18.51 -11.99 8.38
CA ALA A 88 19.42 -11.93 9.53
C ALA A 88 19.67 -13.33 10.14
N ARG A 89 18.66 -14.20 10.20
CA ARG A 89 18.81 -15.61 10.64
C ARG A 89 19.75 -16.41 9.74
N ARG A 90 19.70 -16.16 8.43
CA ARG A 90 20.62 -16.76 7.46
C ARG A 90 22.00 -16.09 7.44
N GLY A 91 22.19 -14.99 8.16
CA GLY A 91 23.39 -14.16 8.11
C GLY A 91 23.51 -13.38 6.79
N GLU A 92 22.41 -13.20 6.07
CA GLU A 92 22.33 -12.37 4.86
C GLU A 92 22.21 -10.89 5.26
N GLY A 93 22.89 -10.00 4.52
CA GLY A 93 22.71 -8.56 4.66
C GLY A 93 21.47 -8.07 3.91
N VAL A 94 20.80 -7.03 4.41
CA VAL A 94 19.60 -6.46 3.77
C VAL A 94 19.85 -5.94 2.35
N ARG A 95 21.07 -5.52 2.05
CA ARG A 95 21.47 -5.03 0.71
C ARG A 95 21.83 -6.15 -0.28
N THR A 96 21.78 -7.41 0.13
CA THR A 96 22.09 -8.52 -0.78
C THR A 96 20.98 -8.70 -1.82
N THR A 97 21.35 -9.08 -3.05
CA THR A 97 20.43 -9.26 -4.17
C THR A 97 19.24 -10.18 -3.86
N PRO A 98 19.41 -11.32 -3.16
CA PRO A 98 18.28 -12.19 -2.81
C PRO A 98 17.26 -11.51 -1.88
N VAL A 99 17.74 -10.70 -0.93
CA VAL A 99 16.87 -9.99 0.01
C VAL A 99 16.12 -8.86 -0.70
N GLN A 100 16.80 -8.11 -1.56
CA GLN A 100 16.16 -7.07 -2.37
C GLN A 100 15.09 -7.64 -3.31
N GLY A 101 15.35 -8.81 -3.93
CA GLY A 101 14.35 -9.50 -4.74
C GLY A 101 13.09 -9.88 -3.95
N ARG A 102 13.23 -10.35 -2.70
CA ARG A 102 12.09 -10.64 -1.81
C ARG A 102 11.35 -9.38 -1.38
N LEU A 103 12.07 -8.29 -1.11
CA LEU A 103 11.46 -6.99 -0.80
C LEU A 103 10.65 -6.43 -1.97
N GLY A 104 11.10 -6.62 -3.21
CA GLY A 104 10.38 -6.22 -4.41
C GLY A 104 9.03 -6.94 -4.61
N MET A 105 8.85 -8.14 -4.01
CA MET A 105 7.60 -8.91 -4.09
C MET A 105 6.51 -8.47 -3.09
N VAL A 106 6.85 -7.65 -2.10
CA VAL A 106 5.85 -7.11 -1.15
C VAL A 106 4.89 -6.18 -1.92
N GLY A 107 3.65 -5.96 -1.45
CA GLY A 107 2.69 -5.11 -2.16
C GLY A 107 3.15 -3.64 -2.26
N ALA A 108 2.83 -2.94 -3.34
CA ALA A 108 3.05 -1.49 -3.43
C ALA A 108 2.11 -0.75 -2.46
N PRO A 109 2.48 0.45 -1.97
CA PRO A 109 1.56 1.33 -1.25
C PRO A 109 0.31 1.57 -2.10
N ASN A 110 -0.83 1.02 -1.68
CA ASN A 110 -2.10 1.32 -2.32
C ASN A 110 -2.73 2.50 -1.57
N GLU A 111 -2.84 3.67 -2.21
CA GLU A 111 -3.48 4.88 -1.66
C GLU A 111 -5.00 4.73 -1.40
N SER A 112 -5.58 3.57 -1.76
CA SER A 112 -7.02 3.32 -1.79
C SER A 112 -7.74 3.42 -0.43
N GLU A 113 -7.05 3.27 0.70
CA GLU A 113 -7.68 3.37 2.03
C GLU A 113 -7.78 4.81 2.59
N ARG A 114 -7.16 5.81 1.94
CA ARG A 114 -7.12 7.19 2.46
C ARG A 114 -8.34 8.05 2.11
N ILE A 115 -9.11 7.65 1.11
CA ILE A 115 -10.21 8.46 0.53
C ILE A 115 -11.54 8.28 1.29
N TRP A 116 -11.74 7.13 1.94
CA TRP A 116 -12.98 6.81 2.65
C TRP A 116 -13.37 7.81 3.76
N PRO A 117 -12.45 8.27 4.65
CA PRO A 117 -12.83 9.25 5.68
C PRO A 117 -13.15 10.64 5.10
N ILE A 118 -12.55 11.00 3.97
CA ILE A 118 -12.82 12.29 3.31
C ILE A 118 -14.24 12.26 2.69
N LEU A 119 -14.58 11.18 1.99
CA LEU A 119 -15.92 11.01 1.40
C LEU A 119 -17.01 10.98 2.47
N LEU A 120 -16.76 10.30 3.60
CA LEU A 120 -17.69 10.30 4.74
C LEU A 120 -17.88 11.71 5.32
N GLY A 121 -16.79 12.47 5.49
CA GLY A 121 -16.84 13.85 5.98
C GLY A 121 -17.63 14.78 5.06
N VAL A 122 -17.45 14.67 3.75
CA VAL A 122 -18.24 15.43 2.76
C VAL A 122 -19.72 15.06 2.84
N PHE A 123 -20.05 13.78 2.95
CA PHE A 123 -21.44 13.33 3.02
C PHE A 123 -22.16 13.85 4.28
N VAL A 124 -21.49 13.79 5.44
CA VAL A 124 -22.00 14.35 6.71
C VAL A 124 -22.17 15.87 6.60
N GLY A 125 -21.21 16.56 6.01
CA GLY A 125 -21.29 18.02 5.80
C GLY A 125 -22.50 18.42 4.93
N ILE A 126 -22.73 17.72 3.81
CA ILE A 126 -23.87 17.98 2.93
C ILE A 126 -25.20 17.68 3.65
N ALA A 127 -25.29 16.58 4.40
CA ALA A 127 -26.49 16.23 5.15
C ALA A 127 -26.84 17.30 6.20
N LEU A 128 -25.86 17.78 6.96
CA LEU A 128 -26.06 18.84 7.95
C LEU A 128 -26.46 20.17 7.31
N LEU A 129 -25.87 20.51 6.17
CA LEU A 129 -26.23 21.71 5.42
C LEU A 129 -27.68 21.64 4.92
N ALA A 130 -28.10 20.49 4.38
CA ALA A 130 -29.48 20.29 3.93
C ALA A 130 -30.49 20.39 5.08
N ILE A 131 -30.16 19.83 6.25
CA ILE A 131 -30.99 19.94 7.46
C ILE A 131 -31.11 21.40 7.92
N LEU A 132 -30.01 22.17 7.90
CA LEU A 132 -30.02 23.58 8.27
C LEU A 132 -30.91 24.40 7.33
N ILE A 133 -30.83 24.16 6.01
CA ILE A 133 -31.67 24.83 5.01
C ILE A 133 -33.16 24.53 5.27
N LEU A 134 -33.50 23.26 5.53
CA LEU A 134 -34.89 22.86 5.85
C LEU A 134 -35.41 23.50 7.14
N LEU A 135 -34.56 23.68 8.15
CA LEU A 135 -34.91 24.36 9.40
C LEU A 135 -35.18 25.85 9.21
N VAL A 136 -34.44 26.52 8.33
CA VAL A 136 -34.64 27.94 8.00
C VAL A 136 -35.93 28.15 7.20
N GLU A 137 -36.27 27.25 6.28
CA GLU A 137 -37.52 27.34 5.50
C GLU A 137 -38.77 27.04 6.34
N ALA A 138 -38.64 26.27 7.42
CA ALA A 138 -39.76 25.82 8.24
C ALA A 138 -40.12 26.73 9.43
N GLY A 139 -39.30 27.75 9.73
CA GLY A 139 -39.48 28.67 10.86
C GLY A 139 -39.85 30.09 10.42
#